data_AF-A0A538AG77-F1
#
_entry.id   AF-A0A538AG77-F1
#
_cell.length_a   1.000
_cell.length_b   1.000
_cell.length_c   1.000
_cell.angle_alpha   90.00
_cell.angle_beta   90.00
_cell.angle_gamma   90.00
#
_symmetry.space_group_name_H-M   'P 1'
#
loop_
_entity.id
_entity.type
_entity.pdbx_description
1 polymer ?
#
loop_
_entity_poly.entity_id
_entity_poly.type
_entity_poly.pdbx_seq_one_letter_code
_entity_poly.pdbx_strand_id
1 'polypeptide(L)' 'MKFGVQIPQEGVPFTAVLENARAAERLGYETIFIPDHLNVVAVAPGSPAYEG' A
#
# COMPACT_ATOMS: atom_id res chain seq x y z
N MET A 1 -25.16 8.15 3.19
CA MET A 1 -23.94 7.80 3.94
C MET A 1 -23.16 6.83 3.07
N LYS A 2 -21.86 7.07 2.83
CA LYS A 2 -21.01 6.19 2.00
C LYS A 2 -20.06 5.43 2.91
N PHE A 3 -19.95 4.12 2.73
CA PHE A 3 -19.02 3.27 3.48
C PHE A 3 -17.78 3.02 2.63
N GLY A 4 -16.62 3.28 3.22
CA GLY A 4 -15.32 3.01 2.61
C GLY A 4 -14.49 2.04 3.43
N VAL A 5 -13.45 1.48 2.83
CA VAL A 5 -12.51 0.56 3.48
C VAL A 5 -11.07 0.93 3.15
N GLN A 6 -10.17 0.80 4.13
CA GLN A 6 -8.73 0.92 3.91
C GLN A 6 -8.13 -0.48 3.80
N ILE A 7 -7.29 -0.70 2.79
CA ILE A 7 -6.55 -1.95 2.60
C ILE A 7 -5.16 -1.79 3.23
N PRO A 8 -4.77 -2.66 4.17
CA PRO A 8 -3.41 -2.66 4.69
C PRO A 8 -2.43 -3.13 3.60
N GLN A 9 -1.38 -2.35 3.36
CA GLN A 9 -0.32 -2.66 2.39
C GLN A 9 1.00 -3.06 3.07
N GLU A 10 1.21 -2.69 4.33
CA GLU A 10 2.47 -2.94 5.02
C GLU A 10 2.72 -4.44 5.23
N GLY A 11 3.91 -4.90 4.84
CA GLY A 11 4.34 -6.28 5.04
C GLY A 11 3.64 -7.34 4.16
N VAL A 12 2.77 -6.94 3.22
CA VAL A 12 2.07 -7.86 2.31
C VAL A 12 2.47 -7.65 0.85
N PRO A 13 2.49 -8.71 0.02
CA PRO A 13 2.71 -8.57 -1.42
C PRO A 13 1.63 -7.73 -2.09
N PHE A 14 1.99 -7.04 -3.18
CA PHE A 14 1.05 -6.25 -3.97
C PHE A 14 -0.15 -7.08 -4.48
N THR A 15 0.04 -8.37 -4.77
CA THR A 15 -1.04 -9.27 -5.19
C THR A 15 -2.14 -9.40 -4.14
N ALA A 16 -1.79 -9.44 -2.85
CA ALA A 16 -2.76 -9.49 -1.76
C ALA A 16 -3.53 -8.17 -1.63
N VAL A 17 -2.86 -7.03 -1.86
CA VAL A 17 -3.52 -5.70 -1.89
C VAL A 17 -4.57 -5.66 -3.01
N LEU A 18 -4.21 -6.15 -4.20
CA LEU A 18 -5.10 -6.20 -5.37
C LEU A 18 -6.31 -7.13 -5.15
N GLU A 19 -6.08 -8.29 -4.54
CA GLU A 19 -7.17 -9.24 -4.21
C GLU A 19 -8.17 -8.64 -3.22
N ASN A 20 -7.68 -7.94 -2.19
CA ASN A 20 -8.52 -7.24 -1.23
C ASN A 20 -9.30 -6.09 -1.87
N ALA A 21 -8.70 -5.34 -2.81
CA ALA A 21 -9.39 -4.28 -3.53
C ALA A 21 -10.58 -4.83 -4.33
N ARG A 22 -10.35 -5.92 -5.08
CA ARG A 22 -11.42 -6.61 -5.82
C ARG A 22 -12.47 -7.22 -4.90
N ALA A 23 -12.10 -7.66 -3.70
CA ALA A 23 -13.07 -8.14 -2.71
C ALA A 23 -13.93 -6.98 -2.18
N ALA A 24 -13.33 -5.82 -1.90
CA ALA A 24 -14.05 -4.64 -1.44
C ALA A 24 -15.06 -4.14 -2.48
N GLU A 25 -14.70 -4.12 -3.76
CA GLU A 25 -15.64 -3.81 -4.86
C GLU A 25 -16.82 -4.78 -4.88
N ARG A 26 -16.57 -6.08 -4.77
CA ARG A 26 -17.62 -7.11 -4.76
C ARG A 26 -18.54 -7.04 -3.54
N LEU A 27 -18.03 -6.54 -2.42
CA LEU A 27 -18.81 -6.33 -1.19
C LEU A 27 -19.60 -5.01 -1.20
N GLY A 28 -19.46 -4.19 -2.25
CA GLY A 28 -20.22 -2.95 -2.41
C GLY A 28 -19.63 -1.75 -1.66
N TYR A 29 -18.35 -1.79 -1.27
CA TYR A 29 -17.69 -0.60 -0.76
C TYR A 29 -17.56 0.44 -1.88
N GLU A 30 -18.03 1.66 -1.61
CA GLU A 30 -17.99 2.75 -2.61
C GLU A 30 -16.63 3.45 -2.67
N THR A 31 -15.78 3.27 -1.67
CA THR A 31 -14.48 3.94 -1.60
C THR A 31 -13.44 3.01 -1.01
N ILE A 32 -12.31 2.88 -1.72
CA ILE A 32 -11.19 2.03 -1.34
C ILE A 32 -9.98 2.93 -1.14
N PHE A 33 -9.38 2.88 0.04
CA PHE A 33 -8.17 3.62 0.39
C PHE A 33 -6.98 2.66 0.44
N ILE A 34 -5.93 2.99 -0.31
CA ILE A 34 -4.66 2.24 -0.29
C ILE A 34 -3.57 3.25 0.12
N PRO A 35 -2.95 3.10 1.31
CA PRO A 35 -1.91 4.00 1.76
C PRO A 35 -0.64 3.79 0.93
N ASP A 36 -0.11 4.88 0.35
CA ASP A 36 1.17 4.88 -0.34
C ASP A 36 2.30 4.98 0.69
N HIS A 37 2.99 3.86 0.94
CA HIS A 37 4.10 3.81 1.89
C HIS A 37 5.43 4.01 1.15
N LEU A 38 6.03 5.20 1.31
CA LEU A 38 7.42 5.43 0.95
C LEU A 38 8.34 4.89 2.05
N ASN A 39 9.07 3.82 1.77
CA ASN A 39 10.15 3.35 2.64
C ASN A 39 11.39 4.24 2.43
N VAL A 40 11.57 5.24 3.28
CA VAL A 40 12.79 6.05 3.29
C VAL A 40 13.84 5.34 4.14
N VAL A 41 14.87 4.80 3.49
CA VAL A 41 16.05 4.28 4.19
C VAL A 41 16.99 5.46 4.42
N ALA A 42 17.16 5.87 5.68
CA ALA A 42 18.21 6.82 6.04
C ALA A 42 19.57 6.13 5.86
N VAL A 43 20.28 6.48 4.80
CA VAL A 43 21.64 6.01 4.54
C VAL A 43 22.64 7.07 4.98
N ALA A 44 23.73 6.62 5.62
CA ALA A 44 24.81 7.51 6.02
C ALA A 44 25.45 8.19 4.79
N PRO A 45 25.92 9.44 4.89
CA PRO A 45 26.70 10.08 3.84
C PRO A 45 27.87 9.19 3.39
N GLY A 46 27.98 8.94 2.09
CA GLY A 46 29.01 8.06 1.50
C GLY A 46 28.64 6.57 1.39
N SER A 47 27.38 6.21 1.68
CA SER A 47 26.91 4.83 1.47
C SER A 47 26.92 4.45 -0.03
N PRO A 48 27.45 3.28 -0.41
CA PRO A 48 27.37 2.77 -1.79
C PRO A 48 25.93 2.61 -2.32
N ALA A 49 24.95 2.55 -1.42
CA ALA A 49 23.53 2.47 -1.76
C ALA A 49 22.97 3.75 -2.44
N TYR A 50 23.76 4.82 -2.54
CA TYR A 50 23.41 6.03 -3.30
C TYR A 50 24.07 6.09 -4.70
N GLU A 51 25.01 5.19 -5.01
CA GLU A 51 25.80 5.24 -6.25
C GLU A 51 25.30 4.29 -7.36
N GLY A 52 24.12 3.67 -7.21
CA GLY A 52 23.50 2.81 -8.23
C GLY A 52 22.06 2.47 -7.93
#